data_AF-A0A670ID76-F1
#
_entry.id   AF-A0A670ID76-F1
#
_cell.length_a   1.000
_cell.length_b   1.000
_cell.length_c   1.000
_cell.angle_alpha   90.00
_cell.angle_beta   90.00
_cell.angle_gamma   90.00
#
_symmetry.space_group_name_H-M   'P 1'
#
loop_
_entity.id
_entity.type
_entity.pdbx_description
1 polymer ?
#
loop_
_entity_poly.entity_id
_entity_poly.type
_entity_poly.pdbx_seq_one_letter_code
_entity_poly.pdbx_strand_id
1 'polypeptide(L)'
;MSGGKNSRGVASGEVSEAGQARATLTEKPRRGSRTTFPIRRALPPGAFVSGQARRAGGSLATKLSRPFAMASGCRVGPSILNSDLAALGAECGRMVDCGADYLHLDVMDGHFVPNITFGHPVVESLRKQLGQQPFFDMHMMVAKPEQWVKPMAVAGANQYTFHIEATNNPGALIKDIRENGMKVGLAIKPGTTVEYLAPWANQIDMALVMTVEPGFGGQKFMEDMMPKVHWLRTQFPSLDIEVDGGVGPDTIHKCAEAGANMIVSGSAIMKSDDPRAVINLLRNASQRLEVNSSPAVDEKDSSMHNSSLSHCEKSFCIVNTTSTLIQQMK
;
A
#
# COMPACT_ATOMS: atom_id res chain seq x y z
N MET A 1 -45.24 -0.35 56.28
CA MET A 1 -46.02 0.84 56.68
C MET A 1 -45.09 2.03 56.72
N SER A 2 -45.53 3.14 56.10
CA SER A 2 -45.05 4.54 56.16
C SER A 2 -43.63 4.93 55.74
N GLY A 3 -43.58 5.89 54.82
CA GLY A 3 -42.52 6.90 54.65
C GLY A 3 -41.78 6.75 53.32
N GLY A 4 -41.85 7.65 52.34
CA GLY A 4 -42.38 9.00 52.24
C GLY A 4 -41.63 9.65 51.07
N LYS A 5 -42.31 9.85 49.93
CA LYS A 5 -41.71 10.43 48.71
C LYS A 5 -41.41 11.91 48.94
N ASN A 6 -40.16 12.32 48.70
CA ASN A 6 -39.76 13.71 48.68
C ASN A 6 -39.83 14.25 47.25
N SER A 7 -40.79 15.13 46.99
CA SER A 7 -40.90 15.91 45.75
C SER A 7 -41.23 17.35 46.12
N ARG A 8 -40.25 18.25 45.93
CA ARG A 8 -40.32 19.73 45.91
C ARG A 8 -38.94 20.18 45.43
N GLY A 9 -38.74 21.14 44.55
CA GLY A 9 -39.65 22.02 43.83
C GLY A 9 -38.78 22.83 42.86
N VAL A 10 -39.34 23.12 41.69
CA VAL A 10 -38.77 24.04 40.71
C VAL A 10 -38.91 25.46 41.25
N ALA A 11 -37.82 26.22 41.26
CA ALA A 11 -37.85 27.66 41.48
C ALA A 11 -37.08 28.36 40.34
N SER A 12 -37.86 29.04 39.52
CA SER A 12 -37.47 30.07 38.56
C SER A 12 -36.85 31.27 39.28
N GLY A 13 -35.72 31.76 38.78
CA GLY A 13 -35.09 33.01 39.19
C GLY A 13 -34.59 33.77 37.96
N GLU A 14 -35.01 35.02 37.86
CA GLU A 14 -34.92 35.91 36.71
C GLU A 14 -33.52 36.45 36.38
N VAL A 15 -33.49 36.96 35.16
CA VAL A 15 -32.49 37.69 34.39
C VAL A 15 -31.95 38.93 35.11
N SER A 16 -30.64 39.18 35.01
CA SER A 16 -30.09 40.54 35.07
C SER A 16 -29.01 40.75 34.01
N GLU A 17 -29.25 41.71 33.11
CA GLU A 17 -28.29 42.30 32.18
C GLU A 17 -27.11 42.96 32.89
N ALA A 18 -25.91 42.86 32.30
CA ALA A 18 -24.98 43.98 32.15
C ALA A 18 -23.77 43.60 31.27
N GLY A 19 -23.52 44.43 30.24
CA GLY A 19 -22.15 44.85 29.93
C GLY A 19 -21.44 44.20 28.74
N GLN A 20 -21.84 44.56 27.52
CA GLN A 20 -20.95 44.52 26.36
C GLN A 20 -19.79 45.52 26.54
N ALA A 21 -18.56 45.07 26.34
CA ALA A 21 -17.41 45.96 26.10
C ALA A 21 -16.65 45.49 24.85
N ARG A 22 -16.86 46.26 23.77
CA ARG A 22 -16.25 46.15 22.46
C ARG A 22 -14.99 47.01 22.49
N ALA A 23 -13.81 46.42 22.32
CA ALA A 23 -12.56 47.16 22.16
C ALA A 23 -12.11 47.12 20.70
N THR A 24 -12.51 48.12 19.94
CA THR A 24 -11.87 48.52 18.67
C THR A 24 -11.00 49.74 18.94
N LEU A 25 -9.69 49.60 18.85
CA LEU A 25 -8.78 50.74 18.68
C LEU A 25 -7.90 50.52 17.46
N THR A 26 -8.15 51.42 16.52
CA THR A 26 -7.43 51.72 15.30
C THR A 26 -6.07 52.37 15.61
N GLU A 27 -4.98 51.84 15.05
CA GLU A 27 -3.74 52.61 14.89
C GLU A 27 -3.42 52.84 13.40
N LYS A 28 -3.17 54.11 13.06
CA LYS A 28 -2.73 54.61 11.75
C LYS A 28 -1.20 54.56 11.62
N PRO A 29 -0.65 54.60 10.40
CA PRO A 29 0.71 54.13 10.10
C PRO A 29 1.78 55.20 10.34
N ARG A 30 2.97 54.77 10.79
CA ARG A 30 4.20 55.58 10.75
C ARG A 30 5.03 55.25 9.51
N ARG A 31 5.44 56.30 8.80
CA ARG A 31 6.33 56.28 7.63
C ARG A 31 7.78 56.00 8.04
N GLY A 32 8.46 55.20 7.22
CA GLY A 32 9.82 55.52 6.74
C GLY A 32 10.96 54.63 7.25
N SER A 33 11.43 53.71 6.41
CA SER A 33 12.83 53.67 5.97
C SER A 33 12.98 52.67 4.81
N ARG A 34 13.39 53.19 3.65
CA ARG A 34 13.79 52.41 2.47
C ARG A 34 15.05 51.61 2.81
N THR A 35 15.04 50.31 2.56
CA THR A 35 16.26 49.53 2.35
C THR A 35 16.15 48.79 1.03
N THR A 36 17.16 49.03 0.20
CA THR A 36 17.27 48.69 -1.21
C THR A 36 17.82 47.27 -1.39
N PHE A 37 17.25 46.55 -2.36
CA PHE A 37 17.75 45.30 -2.92
C PHE A 37 19.19 45.43 -3.46
N PRO A 38 20.09 44.45 -3.25
CA PRO A 38 21.27 44.33 -4.07
C PRO A 38 20.96 43.58 -5.37
N ILE A 39 21.34 44.25 -6.45
CA ILE A 39 21.24 43.88 -7.86
C ILE A 39 22.23 42.77 -8.20
N ARG A 40 21.80 41.89 -9.12
CA ARG A 40 22.57 40.87 -9.83
C ARG A 40 23.93 41.40 -10.31
N ARG A 41 25.02 40.69 -10.00
CA ARG A 41 26.32 40.85 -10.65
C ARG A 41 26.40 39.93 -11.87
N ALA A 42 26.59 40.54 -13.04
CA ALA A 42 26.98 39.89 -14.28
C ALA A 42 28.47 39.49 -14.24
N LEU A 43 28.80 38.33 -14.82
CA LEU A 43 30.16 37.85 -15.05
C LEU A 43 30.65 38.27 -16.46
N PRO A 44 31.91 38.69 -16.63
CA PRO A 44 32.50 39.00 -17.93
C PRO A 44 33.08 37.74 -18.64
N PRO A 45 33.36 37.83 -19.96
CA PRO A 45 33.57 36.68 -20.85
C PRO A 45 35.04 36.31 -21.08
N GLY A 46 35.26 35.04 -21.43
CA GLY A 46 36.35 34.61 -22.31
C GLY A 46 37.64 34.11 -21.66
N ALA A 47 37.85 32.79 -21.70
CA ALA A 47 39.18 32.19 -21.82
C ALA A 47 39.09 30.88 -22.61
N PHE A 48 39.56 30.94 -23.84
CA PHE A 48 39.84 29.81 -24.72
C PHE A 48 40.96 28.96 -24.11
N VAL A 49 40.75 27.66 -23.93
CA VAL A 49 41.85 26.71 -23.75
C VAL A 49 41.58 25.48 -24.62
N SER A 50 42.43 25.32 -25.62
CA SER A 50 42.60 24.14 -26.45
C SER A 50 43.08 22.95 -25.61
N GLY A 51 42.39 21.81 -25.68
CA GLY A 51 42.75 20.60 -24.96
C GLY A 51 42.39 19.33 -25.74
N GLN A 52 43.37 18.88 -26.52
CA GLN A 52 43.55 17.59 -27.21
C GLN A 52 42.53 16.47 -26.95
N ALA A 53 41.99 15.97 -28.06
CA ALA A 53 41.31 14.69 -28.17
C ALA A 53 42.23 13.54 -27.73
N ARG A 54 41.82 12.79 -26.71
CA ARG A 54 42.32 11.44 -26.45
C ARG A 54 41.20 10.44 -26.73
N ARG A 55 41.40 9.65 -27.78
CA ARG A 55 40.70 8.39 -28.02
C ARG A 55 41.02 7.44 -26.86
N ALA A 56 39.99 6.98 -26.18
CA ALA A 56 40.05 5.76 -25.39
C ALA A 56 38.88 4.89 -25.85
N GLY A 57 39.19 3.87 -26.66
CA GLY A 57 38.26 2.79 -26.95
C GLY A 57 38.01 2.02 -25.67
N GLY A 58 36.84 2.23 -25.07
CA GLY A 58 36.31 1.43 -23.98
C GLY A 58 35.18 0.57 -24.53
N SER A 59 35.38 -0.74 -24.51
CA SER A 59 34.41 -1.77 -24.85
C SER A 59 33.06 -1.48 -24.20
N LEU A 60 32.01 -1.38 -25.01
CA LEU A 60 30.62 -1.29 -24.59
C LEU A 60 30.18 -2.66 -24.07
N ALA A 61 30.65 -3.03 -22.88
CA ALA A 61 30.07 -4.12 -22.12
C ALA A 61 28.65 -3.68 -21.72
N THR A 62 27.67 -4.19 -22.46
CA THR A 62 26.27 -4.20 -22.08
C THR A 62 26.17 -4.61 -20.62
N LYS A 63 25.75 -3.66 -19.76
CA LYS A 63 25.32 -3.98 -18.41
C LYS A 63 24.23 -5.04 -18.54
N LEU A 64 24.58 -6.29 -18.25
CA LEU A 64 23.59 -7.34 -18.03
C LEU A 64 22.62 -6.80 -16.99
N SER A 65 21.37 -6.64 -17.43
CA SER A 65 20.22 -6.37 -16.59
C SER A 65 20.26 -7.31 -15.40
N ARG A 66 20.23 -6.74 -14.20
CA ARG A 66 19.98 -7.52 -12.98
C ARG A 66 18.67 -8.28 -13.20
N PRO A 67 18.58 -9.57 -12.82
CA PRO A 67 17.32 -10.29 -12.89
C PRO A 67 16.25 -9.46 -12.18
N PHE A 68 15.12 -9.28 -12.85
CA PHE A 68 13.99 -8.51 -12.36
C PHE A 68 13.60 -9.07 -10.99
N ALA A 69 13.85 -8.32 -9.92
CA ALA A 69 13.47 -8.77 -8.58
C ALA A 69 11.94 -8.83 -8.55
N MET A 70 11.39 -10.04 -8.43
CA MET A 70 9.95 -10.23 -8.28
C MET A 70 9.49 -9.56 -6.99
N ALA A 71 8.28 -9.02 -6.98
CA ALA A 71 7.64 -8.52 -5.77
C ALA A 71 7.60 -9.62 -4.69
N SER A 72 7.48 -9.22 -3.42
CA SER A 72 7.41 -10.21 -2.36
C SER A 72 6.17 -11.10 -2.50
N GLY A 73 6.26 -12.36 -2.07
CA GLY A 73 5.11 -13.26 -2.09
C GLY A 73 3.94 -12.71 -1.26
N CYS A 74 2.72 -13.14 -1.58
CA CYS A 74 1.50 -12.60 -0.96
C CYS A 74 1.53 -12.60 0.58
N ARG A 75 1.16 -11.46 1.18
CA ARG A 75 1.02 -11.27 2.63
C ARG A 75 -0.39 -10.82 3.00
N VAL A 76 -0.88 -11.28 4.14
CA VAL A 76 -2.21 -10.91 4.68
C VAL A 76 -2.06 -10.19 6.01
N GLY A 77 -2.62 -8.99 6.10
CA GLY A 77 -2.63 -8.15 7.30
C GLY A 77 -4.05 -7.89 7.78
N PRO A 78 -4.50 -8.54 8.87
CA PRO A 78 -5.82 -8.24 9.42
C PRO A 78 -5.89 -6.78 9.89
N SER A 79 -6.93 -6.05 9.47
CA SER A 79 -7.26 -4.75 10.04
C SER A 79 -8.02 -4.96 11.35
N ILE A 80 -7.51 -4.33 12.41
CA ILE A 80 -8.06 -4.49 13.77
C ILE A 80 -9.21 -3.55 14.09
N LEU A 81 -9.61 -2.66 13.18
CA LEU A 81 -10.66 -1.67 13.43
C LEU A 81 -12.01 -2.30 13.82
N ASN A 82 -12.25 -3.53 13.38
CA ASN A 82 -13.49 -4.28 13.65
C ASN A 82 -13.37 -5.30 14.81
N SER A 83 -12.26 -5.32 15.54
CA SER A 83 -12.07 -6.21 16.69
C SER A 83 -12.66 -5.64 17.99
N ASP A 84 -12.57 -6.40 19.07
CA ASP A 84 -12.81 -5.86 20.40
C ASP A 84 -11.63 -4.98 20.84
N LEU A 85 -11.78 -3.67 20.69
CA LEU A 85 -10.75 -2.70 21.05
C LEU A 85 -10.44 -2.67 22.55
N ALA A 86 -11.36 -3.14 23.42
CA ALA A 86 -11.08 -3.28 24.85
C ALA A 86 -10.12 -4.45 25.15
N ALA A 87 -10.05 -5.42 24.24
CA ALA A 87 -9.20 -6.61 24.34
C ALA A 87 -8.13 -6.64 23.23
N LEU A 88 -7.69 -5.49 22.74
CA LEU A 88 -6.92 -5.37 21.50
C LEU A 88 -5.64 -6.21 21.46
N GLY A 89 -4.91 -6.29 22.58
CA GLY A 89 -3.71 -7.12 22.65
C GLY A 89 -3.99 -8.62 22.47
N ALA A 90 -5.11 -9.11 22.99
CA ALA A 90 -5.53 -10.50 22.80
C ALA A 90 -5.99 -10.75 21.36
N GLU A 91 -6.74 -9.81 20.77
CA GLU A 91 -7.18 -9.89 19.37
C GLU A 91 -5.98 -9.90 18.41
N CYS A 92 -5.00 -9.02 18.60
CA CYS A 92 -3.78 -9.01 17.81
C CYS A 92 -2.97 -10.29 17.98
N GLY A 93 -2.82 -10.80 19.21
CA GLY A 93 -2.16 -12.07 19.48
C GLY A 93 -2.84 -13.23 18.76
N ARG A 94 -4.18 -13.30 18.83
CA ARG A 94 -5.01 -14.29 18.11
C ARG A 94 -4.74 -14.25 16.61
N MET A 95 -4.66 -13.07 16.00
CA MET A 95 -4.38 -12.93 14.57
C MET A 95 -2.98 -13.42 14.20
N VAL A 96 -1.96 -13.07 14.99
CA VAL A 96 -0.59 -13.57 14.80
C VAL A 96 -0.56 -15.10 14.90
N ASP A 97 -1.20 -15.67 15.92
CA ASP A 97 -1.28 -17.12 16.10
C ASP A 97 -2.01 -17.80 14.93
N CYS A 98 -3.07 -17.19 14.40
CA CYS A 98 -3.79 -17.65 13.21
C CYS A 98 -2.97 -17.53 11.91
N GLY A 99 -1.76 -16.96 11.96
CA GLY A 99 -0.82 -16.89 10.85
C GLY A 99 -0.95 -15.62 10.03
N ALA A 100 -1.36 -14.50 10.62
CA ALA A 100 -1.23 -13.18 9.99
C ALA A 100 0.25 -12.87 9.70
N ASP A 101 0.54 -12.31 8.52
CA ASP A 101 1.90 -11.94 8.11
C ASP A 101 2.32 -10.59 8.72
N TYR A 102 1.35 -9.72 8.98
CA TYR A 102 1.49 -8.45 9.65
C TYR A 102 0.16 -8.05 10.32
N LEU A 103 0.17 -6.99 11.11
CA LEU A 103 -1.03 -6.37 11.68
C LEU A 103 -1.17 -4.98 11.05
N HIS A 104 -2.35 -4.71 10.48
CA HIS A 104 -2.68 -3.43 9.89
C HIS A 104 -3.45 -2.58 10.92
N LEU A 105 -2.87 -1.45 11.30
CA LEU A 105 -3.34 -0.61 12.40
C LEU A 105 -3.82 0.75 11.86
N ASP A 106 -5.13 0.91 11.78
CA ASP A 106 -5.82 2.11 11.29
C ASP A 106 -5.78 3.28 12.29
N VAL A 107 -5.01 4.32 12.00
CA VAL A 107 -4.85 5.51 12.86
C VAL A 107 -5.56 6.70 12.25
N MET A 108 -6.59 7.20 12.94
CA MET A 108 -7.47 8.27 12.49
C MET A 108 -7.51 9.43 13.50
N ASP A 109 -7.42 10.67 13.01
CA ASP A 109 -7.33 11.88 13.87
C ASP A 109 -8.61 12.75 13.90
N GLY A 110 -9.69 12.30 13.26
CA GLY A 110 -10.95 13.04 13.17
C GLY A 110 -10.92 14.27 12.25
N HIS A 111 -9.78 14.55 11.58
CA HIS A 111 -9.62 15.69 10.68
C HIS A 111 -9.45 15.22 9.23
N PHE A 112 -8.51 14.31 8.97
CA PHE A 112 -8.31 13.78 7.62
C PHE A 112 -9.47 12.86 7.19
N VAL A 113 -9.99 12.10 8.15
CA VAL A 113 -11.19 11.27 8.02
C VAL A 113 -12.16 11.58 9.16
N PRO A 114 -13.48 11.44 8.97
CA PRO A 114 -14.49 11.80 9.97
C PRO A 114 -14.66 10.73 11.06
N ASN A 115 -13.57 10.21 11.60
CA ASN A 115 -13.55 9.23 12.68
C ASN A 115 -12.24 9.33 13.49
N ILE A 116 -12.25 8.85 14.74
CA ILE A 116 -11.09 8.82 15.63
C ILE A 116 -10.93 7.39 16.16
N THR A 117 -9.73 6.83 16.02
CA THR A 117 -9.45 5.45 16.46
C THR A 117 -8.54 5.45 17.68
N PHE A 118 -7.23 5.39 17.47
CA PHE A 118 -6.21 5.38 18.51
C PHE A 118 -4.92 6.01 17.96
N GLY A 119 -3.99 6.34 18.85
CA GLY A 119 -2.68 6.88 18.48
C GLY A 119 -1.52 5.99 18.92
N HIS A 120 -0.31 6.55 18.81
CA HIS A 120 0.93 5.89 19.21
C HIS A 120 0.96 5.33 20.65
N PRO A 121 0.23 5.84 21.67
CA PRO A 121 0.23 5.22 23.00
C PRO A 121 -0.37 3.80 23.01
N VAL A 122 -1.37 3.53 22.16
CA VAL A 122 -1.96 2.19 22.02
C VAL A 122 -0.98 1.25 21.29
N VAL A 123 -0.30 1.76 20.25
CA VAL A 123 0.75 1.02 19.53
C VAL A 123 1.88 0.61 20.46
N GLU A 124 2.32 1.51 21.35
CA GLU A 124 3.36 1.23 22.33
C GLU A 124 2.94 0.11 23.30
N SER A 125 1.70 0.14 23.79
CA SER A 125 1.13 -0.91 24.63
C SER A 125 1.05 -2.26 23.90
N LEU A 126 0.59 -2.26 22.64
CA LEU A 126 0.56 -3.46 21.81
C LEU A 126 1.97 -4.03 21.58
N ARG A 127 2.95 -3.18 21.26
CA ARG A 127 4.34 -3.60 21.06
C ARG A 127 4.92 -4.23 22.32
N LYS A 128 4.65 -3.64 23.51
CA LYS A 128 5.09 -4.21 24.80
C LYS A 128 4.49 -5.59 25.06
N GLN A 129 3.23 -5.80 24.69
CA GLN A 129 2.54 -7.07 24.92
C GLN A 129 2.95 -8.15 23.91
N LEU A 130 3.06 -7.81 22.62
CA LEU A 130 3.28 -8.77 21.54
C LEU A 130 4.77 -9.04 21.23
N GLY A 131 5.67 -8.20 21.76
CA GLY A 131 7.11 -8.29 21.51
C GLY A 131 7.51 -7.75 20.13
N GLN A 132 8.76 -7.98 19.76
CA GLN A 132 9.38 -7.34 18.57
C GLN A 132 9.11 -8.06 17.25
N GLN A 133 8.62 -9.30 17.30
CA GLN A 133 8.44 -10.14 16.10
C GLN A 133 7.30 -9.67 15.19
N PRO A 134 6.09 -9.33 15.70
CA PRO A 134 4.99 -8.96 14.82
C PRO A 134 5.26 -7.66 14.05
N PHE A 135 4.96 -7.67 12.75
CA PHE A 135 5.12 -6.49 11.91
C PHE A 135 3.88 -5.59 12.03
N PHE A 136 4.07 -4.32 12.41
CA PHE A 136 3.01 -3.32 12.47
C PHE A 136 3.09 -2.40 11.27
N ASP A 137 2.07 -2.46 10.43
CA ASP A 137 1.81 -1.49 9.37
C ASP A 137 0.84 -0.43 9.88
N MET A 138 1.33 0.81 9.98
CA MET A 138 0.54 1.93 10.48
C MET A 138 -0.11 2.66 9.31
N HIS A 139 -1.42 2.54 9.17
CA HIS A 139 -2.17 3.30 8.17
C HIS A 139 -2.60 4.64 8.74
N MET A 140 -1.86 5.67 8.35
CA MET A 140 -1.91 7.00 8.95
C MET A 140 -2.91 7.88 8.21
N MET A 141 -4.19 7.72 8.55
CA MET A 141 -5.31 8.57 8.11
C MET A 141 -5.40 9.83 8.97
N VAL A 142 -4.33 10.64 8.93
CA VAL A 142 -4.15 11.84 9.75
C VAL A 142 -3.79 13.04 8.89
N ALA A 143 -4.23 14.23 9.27
CA ALA A 143 -4.09 15.44 8.45
C ALA A 143 -2.68 16.05 8.48
N LYS A 144 -1.85 15.61 9.44
CA LYS A 144 -0.46 16.07 9.64
C LYS A 144 0.46 14.87 9.87
N PRO A 145 0.73 14.05 8.85
CA PRO A 145 1.52 12.83 9.03
C PRO A 145 2.94 13.08 9.53
N GLU A 146 3.54 14.24 9.23
CA GLU A 146 4.88 14.62 9.73
C GLU A 146 4.95 14.65 11.26
N GLN A 147 3.84 14.98 11.93
CA GLN A 147 3.80 15.11 13.39
C GLN A 147 3.99 13.76 14.11
N TRP A 148 3.62 12.66 13.47
CA TRP A 148 3.49 11.36 14.14
C TRP A 148 4.58 10.35 13.78
N VAL A 149 5.49 10.69 12.85
CA VAL A 149 6.60 9.83 12.44
C VAL A 149 7.45 9.40 13.65
N LYS A 150 7.99 10.38 14.39
CA LYS A 150 8.83 10.09 15.56
C LYS A 150 8.07 9.35 16.67
N PRO A 151 6.87 9.79 17.10
CA PRO A 151 6.09 9.06 18.09
C PRO A 151 5.79 7.60 17.70
N MET A 152 5.44 7.33 16.43
CA MET A 152 5.16 5.97 15.96
C MET A 152 6.42 5.10 15.91
N ALA A 153 7.55 5.66 15.48
CA ALA A 153 8.83 4.95 15.52
C ALA A 153 9.21 4.55 16.95
N VAL A 154 9.07 5.49 17.90
CA VAL A 154 9.33 5.22 19.33
C VAL A 154 8.37 4.17 19.90
N ALA A 155 7.10 4.17 19.47
CA ALA A 155 6.13 3.16 19.85
C ALA A 155 6.42 1.76 19.26
N GLY A 156 7.34 1.66 18.29
CA GLY A 156 7.76 0.40 17.68
C GLY A 156 6.94 0.00 16.45
N ALA A 157 6.43 0.97 15.69
CA ALA A 157 5.90 0.72 14.34
C ALA A 157 7.01 0.21 13.39
N ASN A 158 6.66 -0.68 12.45
CA ASN A 158 7.62 -1.16 11.46
C ASN A 158 7.48 -0.43 10.13
N GLN A 159 6.25 -0.08 9.75
CA GLN A 159 5.95 0.67 8.54
C GLN A 159 5.02 1.84 8.85
N TYR A 160 5.26 2.95 8.17
CA TYR A 160 4.47 4.16 8.26
C TYR A 160 3.87 4.45 6.89
N THR A 161 2.57 4.18 6.74
CA THR A 161 1.81 4.30 5.50
C THR A 161 0.97 5.57 5.55
N PHE A 162 1.43 6.65 4.91
CA PHE A 162 0.73 7.93 4.92
C PHE A 162 -0.03 8.18 3.62
N HIS A 163 -1.08 9.01 3.67
CA HIS A 163 -1.82 9.43 2.48
C HIS A 163 -1.10 10.55 1.74
N ILE A 164 -0.97 10.42 0.41
CA ILE A 164 -0.34 11.46 -0.41
C ILE A 164 -1.08 12.80 -0.32
N GLU A 165 -2.39 12.74 -0.08
CA GLU A 165 -3.29 13.90 0.05
C GLU A 165 -3.10 14.66 1.36
N ALA A 166 -2.42 14.07 2.34
CA ALA A 166 -2.25 14.64 3.67
C ALA A 166 -0.96 15.48 3.81
N THR A 167 -0.11 15.53 2.78
CA THR A 167 1.15 16.31 2.81
C THR A 167 1.38 17.06 1.51
N ASN A 168 2.01 18.23 1.62
CA ASN A 168 2.46 19.00 0.46
C ASN A 168 3.90 18.67 0.05
N ASN A 169 4.61 17.83 0.82
CA ASN A 169 6.00 17.48 0.55
C ASN A 169 6.28 15.99 0.83
N PRO A 170 5.75 15.06 0.01
CA PRO A 170 5.94 13.63 0.21
C PRO A 170 7.41 13.22 0.29
N GLY A 171 8.29 13.81 -0.53
CA GLY A 171 9.71 13.47 -0.53
C GLY A 171 10.42 13.75 0.79
N ALA A 172 10.10 14.86 1.46
CA ALA A 172 10.66 15.16 2.78
C ALA A 172 10.13 14.20 3.86
N LEU A 173 8.84 13.86 3.81
CA LEU A 173 8.23 12.92 4.74
C LEU A 173 8.74 11.49 4.55
N ILE A 174 8.88 11.01 3.31
CA ILE A 174 9.51 9.71 2.99
C ILE A 174 10.91 9.64 3.61
N LYS A 175 11.70 10.70 3.48
CA LYS A 175 13.03 10.78 4.07
C LYS A 175 12.97 10.69 5.60
N ASP A 176 12.10 11.47 6.25
CA ASP A 176 11.95 11.49 7.71
C ASP A 176 11.51 10.12 8.27
N ILE A 177 10.60 9.42 7.59
CA ILE A 177 10.18 8.05 7.96
C ILE A 177 11.38 7.09 7.95
N ARG A 178 12.21 7.14 6.89
CA ARG A 178 13.40 6.30 6.77
C ARG A 178 14.47 6.66 7.80
N GLU A 179 14.69 7.94 8.07
CA GLU A 179 15.62 8.40 9.12
C GLU A 179 15.21 7.97 10.52
N ASN A 180 13.91 7.72 10.74
CA ASN A 180 13.36 7.14 11.96
C ASN A 180 13.30 5.61 11.96
N GLY A 181 13.88 4.94 10.95
CA GLY A 181 14.07 3.48 10.93
C GLY A 181 12.83 2.67 10.55
N MET A 182 11.78 3.31 10.01
CA MET A 182 10.57 2.62 9.56
C MET A 182 10.60 2.42 8.03
N LYS A 183 9.87 1.39 7.58
CA LYS A 183 9.49 1.24 6.17
C LYS A 183 8.46 2.30 5.77
N VAL A 184 8.42 2.61 4.48
CA VAL A 184 7.58 3.67 3.91
C VAL A 184 6.44 3.07 3.11
N GLY A 185 5.21 3.31 3.55
CA GLY A 185 4.02 3.11 2.74
C GLY A 185 3.47 4.43 2.22
N LEU A 186 2.85 4.41 1.03
CA LEU A 186 2.16 5.57 0.47
C LEU A 186 0.78 5.18 -0.04
N ALA A 187 -0.25 5.76 0.58
CA ALA A 187 -1.64 5.49 0.29
C ALA A 187 -2.26 6.54 -0.65
N ILE A 188 -3.25 6.11 -1.43
CA ILE A 188 -4.17 6.98 -2.17
C ILE A 188 -5.61 6.61 -1.90
N LYS A 189 -6.47 7.63 -1.80
CA LYS A 189 -7.92 7.47 -1.70
C LYS A 189 -8.55 7.11 -3.06
N PRO A 190 -9.80 6.62 -3.09
CA PRO A 190 -10.49 6.30 -4.34
C PRO A 190 -10.60 7.49 -5.31
N GLY A 191 -10.78 8.71 -4.81
CA GLY A 191 -10.82 9.92 -5.64
C GLY A 191 -9.48 10.36 -6.24
N THR A 192 -8.37 9.79 -5.77
CA THR A 192 -7.03 10.23 -6.18
C THR A 192 -6.48 9.37 -7.31
N THR A 193 -6.08 10.03 -8.38
CA THR A 193 -5.52 9.41 -9.59
C THR A 193 -4.19 8.70 -9.29
N VAL A 194 -4.01 7.48 -9.80
CA VAL A 194 -2.88 6.60 -9.43
C VAL A 194 -1.52 7.16 -9.90
N GLU A 195 -1.54 7.95 -10.96
CA GLU A 195 -0.38 8.62 -11.55
C GLU A 195 0.33 9.55 -10.55
N TYR A 196 -0.36 10.03 -9.51
CA TYR A 196 0.27 10.81 -8.44
C TYR A 196 1.26 9.98 -7.59
N LEU A 197 1.13 8.65 -7.54
CA LEU A 197 2.08 7.76 -6.86
C LEU A 197 3.37 7.53 -7.66
N ALA A 198 3.29 7.59 -9.00
CA ALA A 198 4.36 7.15 -9.88
C ALA A 198 5.74 7.82 -9.61
N PRO A 199 5.83 9.12 -9.30
CA PRO A 199 7.12 9.76 -8.97
C PRO A 199 7.77 9.20 -7.70
N TRP A 200 6.99 8.58 -6.83
CA TRP A 200 7.40 8.10 -5.50
C TRP A 200 7.57 6.58 -5.43
N ALA A 201 7.07 5.83 -6.41
CA ALA A 201 7.05 4.36 -6.39
C ALA A 201 8.42 3.71 -6.13
N ASN A 202 9.51 4.31 -6.63
CA ASN A 202 10.88 3.81 -6.40
C ASN A 202 11.51 4.26 -5.07
N GLN A 203 10.81 5.09 -4.29
CA GLN A 203 11.26 5.65 -3.01
C GLN A 203 10.48 5.09 -1.82
N ILE A 204 9.41 4.33 -2.07
CA ILE A 204 8.54 3.71 -1.07
C ILE A 204 8.79 2.20 -1.05
N ASP A 205 8.42 1.56 0.05
CA ASP A 205 8.50 0.10 0.20
C ASP A 205 7.17 -0.56 -0.18
N MET A 206 6.05 0.17 -0.06
CA MET A 206 4.71 -0.31 -0.37
C MET A 206 3.80 0.82 -0.87
N ALA A 207 2.96 0.56 -1.87
CA ALA A 207 1.85 1.44 -2.26
C ALA A 207 0.51 0.87 -1.78
N LEU A 208 -0.33 1.68 -1.14
CA LEU A 208 -1.67 1.30 -0.70
C LEU A 208 -2.73 1.93 -1.59
N VAL A 209 -3.51 1.10 -2.28
CA VAL A 209 -4.69 1.53 -3.02
C VAL A 209 -5.93 1.29 -2.16
N MET A 210 -6.56 2.37 -1.69
CA MET A 210 -7.83 2.26 -0.99
C MET A 210 -8.93 1.78 -1.95
N THR A 211 -9.73 0.83 -1.49
CA THR A 211 -10.86 0.22 -2.20
C THR A 211 -12.21 0.51 -1.54
N VAL A 212 -12.21 1.45 -0.58
CA VAL A 212 -13.36 2.15 0.02
C VAL A 212 -12.92 3.58 0.37
N GLU A 213 -13.85 4.51 0.61
CA GLU A 213 -13.45 5.81 1.17
C GLU A 213 -13.01 5.63 2.63
N PRO A 214 -11.82 6.09 3.03
CA PRO A 214 -11.30 5.84 4.38
C PRO A 214 -12.14 6.50 5.49
N GLY A 215 -12.12 5.88 6.66
CA GLY A 215 -12.77 6.39 7.88
C GLY A 215 -13.68 5.39 8.58
N PHE A 216 -14.21 4.41 7.86
CA PHE A 216 -15.10 3.38 8.42
C PHE A 216 -14.82 1.99 7.85
N GLY A 217 -14.81 0.98 8.71
CA GLY A 217 -14.77 -0.42 8.31
C GLY A 217 -16.13 -0.95 7.85
N GLY A 218 -16.13 -2.06 7.10
CA GLY A 218 -17.36 -2.75 6.66
C GLY A 218 -18.07 -2.13 5.45
N GLN A 219 -17.41 -1.20 4.76
CA GLN A 219 -17.91 -0.64 3.50
C GLN A 219 -17.76 -1.65 2.35
N LYS A 220 -18.55 -1.45 1.28
CA LYS A 220 -18.53 -2.30 0.10
C LYS A 220 -17.30 -2.01 -0.76
N PHE A 221 -16.59 -3.06 -1.14
CA PHE A 221 -15.46 -3.02 -2.07
C PHE A 221 -15.79 -2.30 -3.39
N MET A 222 -14.87 -1.43 -3.83
CA MET A 222 -14.93 -0.66 -5.07
C MET A 222 -14.13 -1.36 -6.17
N GLU A 223 -14.80 -2.13 -7.03
CA GLU A 223 -14.16 -2.87 -8.13
C GLU A 223 -13.48 -1.95 -9.16
N ASP A 224 -13.97 -0.73 -9.30
CA ASP A 224 -13.43 0.32 -10.18
C ASP A 224 -12.06 0.86 -9.71
N MET A 225 -11.54 0.41 -8.56
CA MET A 225 -10.17 0.69 -8.13
C MET A 225 -9.13 -0.30 -8.68
N MET A 226 -9.55 -1.48 -9.17
CA MET A 226 -8.65 -2.49 -9.72
C MET A 226 -7.80 -2.00 -10.91
N PRO A 227 -8.29 -1.13 -11.81
CA PRO A 227 -7.45 -0.50 -12.82
C PRO A 227 -6.23 0.22 -12.26
N LYS A 228 -6.32 0.82 -11.06
CA LYS A 228 -5.18 1.47 -10.40
C LYS A 228 -4.13 0.46 -9.95
N VAL A 229 -4.58 -0.64 -9.34
CA VAL A 229 -3.72 -1.76 -8.91
C VAL A 229 -3.00 -2.36 -10.12
N HIS A 230 -3.74 -2.63 -11.20
CA HIS A 230 -3.19 -3.15 -12.44
C HIS A 230 -2.15 -2.21 -13.05
N TRP A 231 -2.46 -0.92 -13.13
CA TRP A 231 -1.53 0.07 -13.64
C TRP A 231 -0.23 0.11 -12.82
N LEU A 232 -0.31 0.13 -11.49
CA LEU A 232 0.88 0.09 -10.62
C LEU A 232 1.69 -1.19 -10.84
N ARG A 233 1.05 -2.36 -10.91
CA ARG A 233 1.74 -3.63 -11.13
C ARG A 233 2.43 -3.65 -12.49
N THR A 234 1.80 -3.13 -13.55
CA THR A 234 2.40 -3.03 -14.88
C THR A 234 3.62 -2.10 -14.90
N GLN A 235 3.53 -0.93 -14.28
CA GLN A 235 4.61 0.07 -14.29
C GLN A 235 5.75 -0.27 -13.32
N PHE A 236 5.42 -0.87 -12.17
CA PHE A 236 6.34 -1.20 -11.09
C PHE A 236 6.21 -2.66 -10.66
N PRO A 237 6.63 -3.64 -11.50
CA PRO A 237 6.37 -5.05 -11.22
C PRO A 237 7.03 -5.61 -9.96
N SER A 238 8.02 -4.92 -9.38
CA SER A 238 8.68 -5.30 -8.12
C SER A 238 8.09 -4.63 -6.87
N LEU A 239 7.18 -3.66 -7.02
CA LEU A 239 6.61 -2.91 -5.90
C LEU A 239 5.62 -3.78 -5.11
N ASP A 240 5.67 -3.71 -3.78
CA ASP A 240 4.59 -4.28 -2.95
C ASP A 240 3.36 -3.37 -3.07
N ILE A 241 2.23 -3.93 -3.48
CA ILE A 241 0.96 -3.23 -3.69
C ILE A 241 -0.06 -3.81 -2.73
N GLU A 242 -0.54 -2.96 -1.84
CA GLU A 242 -1.56 -3.25 -0.85
C GLU A 242 -2.94 -2.76 -1.30
N VAL A 243 -3.97 -3.52 -0.91
CA VAL A 243 -5.37 -3.11 -1.01
C VAL A 243 -6.02 -3.16 0.37
N ASP A 244 -6.78 -2.11 0.70
CA ASP A 244 -7.58 -2.01 1.93
C ASP A 244 -9.00 -1.52 1.61
N GLY A 245 -10.00 -2.16 2.23
CA GLY A 245 -11.41 -1.81 2.08
C GLY A 245 -12.31 -2.91 1.51
N GLY A 246 -13.03 -3.63 2.37
CA GLY A 246 -14.02 -4.62 1.89
C GLY A 246 -13.42 -5.83 1.18
N VAL A 247 -12.13 -6.11 1.39
CA VAL A 247 -11.46 -7.29 0.85
C VAL A 247 -11.79 -8.52 1.71
N GLY A 248 -12.21 -9.60 1.07
CA GLY A 248 -12.58 -10.87 1.69
C GLY A 248 -12.61 -12.00 0.64
N PRO A 249 -13.10 -13.19 1.01
CA PRO A 249 -13.14 -14.35 0.10
C PRO A 249 -13.81 -14.07 -1.26
N ASP A 250 -14.84 -13.22 -1.27
CA ASP A 250 -15.60 -12.89 -2.48
C ASP A 250 -14.95 -11.81 -3.36
N THR A 251 -13.92 -11.10 -2.88
CA THR A 251 -13.31 -9.96 -3.58
C THR A 251 -11.81 -10.11 -3.80
N ILE A 252 -11.17 -11.04 -3.08
CA ILE A 252 -9.72 -11.27 -3.15
C ILE A 252 -9.23 -11.62 -4.55
N HIS A 253 -10.01 -12.39 -5.32
CA HIS A 253 -9.62 -12.79 -6.68
C HIS A 253 -9.41 -11.56 -7.59
N LYS A 254 -10.29 -10.56 -7.49
CA LYS A 254 -10.17 -9.31 -8.27
C LYS A 254 -8.89 -8.55 -7.91
N CYS A 255 -8.57 -8.48 -6.62
CA CYS A 255 -7.38 -7.81 -6.11
C CYS A 255 -6.10 -8.50 -6.60
N ALA A 256 -6.07 -9.82 -6.46
CA ALA A 256 -4.95 -10.65 -6.87
C ALA A 256 -4.74 -10.62 -8.39
N GLU A 257 -5.80 -10.75 -9.18
CA GLU A 257 -5.77 -10.66 -10.66
C GLU A 257 -5.30 -9.30 -11.15
N ALA A 258 -5.67 -8.23 -10.44
CA ALA A 258 -5.16 -6.90 -10.72
C ALA A 258 -3.68 -6.73 -10.33
N GLY A 259 -3.12 -7.60 -9.48
CA GLY A 259 -1.70 -7.63 -9.14
C GLY A 259 -1.35 -7.14 -7.73
N ALA A 260 -2.32 -7.05 -6.82
CA ALA A 260 -2.04 -6.80 -5.40
C ALA A 260 -1.38 -8.02 -4.74
N ASN A 261 -0.41 -7.78 -3.87
CA ASN A 261 0.31 -8.83 -3.13
C ASN A 261 0.34 -8.59 -1.61
N MET A 262 -0.21 -7.47 -1.14
CA MET A 262 -0.47 -7.22 0.28
C MET A 262 -1.97 -7.00 0.48
N ILE A 263 -2.57 -7.77 1.40
CA ILE A 263 -4.03 -7.88 1.51
C ILE A 263 -4.46 -7.48 2.91
N VAL A 264 -5.16 -6.36 3.02
CA VAL A 264 -5.80 -5.94 4.27
C VAL A 264 -7.23 -6.42 4.31
N SER A 265 -7.61 -7.08 5.40
CA SER A 265 -8.98 -7.54 5.60
C SER A 265 -9.39 -7.43 7.06
N GLY A 266 -10.43 -6.64 7.34
CA GLY A 266 -10.97 -6.46 8.69
C GLY A 266 -12.08 -7.46 8.99
N SER A 267 -13.33 -7.06 8.75
CA SER A 267 -14.52 -7.80 9.16
C SER A 267 -14.58 -9.26 8.69
N ALA A 268 -14.04 -9.59 7.51
CA ALA A 268 -14.07 -10.97 7.00
C ALA A 268 -13.19 -11.92 7.83
N ILE A 269 -12.09 -11.43 8.41
CA ILE A 269 -11.21 -12.20 9.29
C ILE A 269 -11.72 -12.10 10.73
N MET A 270 -11.95 -10.88 11.23
CA MET A 270 -12.22 -10.65 12.65
C MET A 270 -13.51 -11.29 13.15
N LYS A 271 -14.53 -11.41 12.28
CA LYS A 271 -15.84 -11.99 12.60
C LYS A 271 -15.95 -13.49 12.24
N SER A 272 -14.88 -14.09 11.73
CA SER A 272 -14.87 -15.52 11.39
C SER A 272 -14.68 -16.38 12.64
N ASP A 273 -15.40 -17.50 12.71
CA ASP A 273 -15.17 -18.54 13.71
C ASP A 273 -13.82 -19.27 13.49
N ASP A 274 -13.31 -19.24 12.26
CA ASP A 274 -11.97 -19.75 11.90
C ASP A 274 -11.18 -18.70 11.10
N PRO A 275 -10.51 -17.75 11.79
CA PRO A 275 -9.69 -16.73 11.13
C PRO A 275 -8.51 -17.31 10.37
N ARG A 276 -7.93 -18.44 10.83
CA ARG A 276 -6.80 -19.10 10.17
C ARG A 276 -7.22 -19.58 8.78
N ALA A 277 -8.39 -20.21 8.65
CA ALA A 277 -8.90 -20.64 7.36
C ALA A 277 -9.10 -19.45 6.40
N VAL A 278 -9.66 -18.34 6.87
CA VAL A 278 -9.86 -17.13 6.06
C VAL A 278 -8.52 -16.54 5.61
N ILE A 279 -7.57 -16.37 6.53
CA ILE A 279 -6.21 -15.86 6.21
C ILE A 279 -5.54 -16.75 5.15
N ASN A 280 -5.61 -18.08 5.30
CA ASN A 280 -5.04 -19.01 4.34
C ASN A 280 -5.72 -18.93 2.97
N LEU A 281 -7.06 -18.79 2.94
CA LEU A 281 -7.80 -18.60 1.69
C LEU A 281 -7.32 -17.34 0.97
N LEU A 282 -7.23 -16.21 1.66
CA LEU A 282 -6.81 -14.94 1.09
C LEU A 282 -5.38 -15.02 0.53
N ARG A 283 -4.44 -15.59 1.30
CA ARG A 283 -3.06 -15.78 0.87
C ARG A 283 -2.96 -16.68 -0.37
N ASN A 284 -3.69 -17.80 -0.37
CA ASN A 284 -3.63 -18.79 -1.44
C ASN A 284 -4.31 -18.33 -2.74
N ALA A 285 -5.26 -17.39 -2.66
CA ALA A 285 -5.89 -16.80 -3.84
C ALA A 285 -4.86 -15.99 -4.64
N SER A 286 -4.01 -15.23 -3.96
CA SER A 286 -2.97 -14.41 -4.61
C SER A 286 -1.79 -15.21 -5.15
N GLN A 287 -1.32 -16.22 -4.40
CA GLN A 287 -0.17 -17.04 -4.81
C GLN A 287 -0.44 -17.87 -6.08
N ARG A 288 -1.68 -18.32 -6.29
CA ARG A 288 -2.04 -19.12 -7.48
C ARG A 288 -1.87 -18.36 -8.79
N LEU A 289 -1.89 -17.05 -8.77
CA LEU A 289 -1.71 -16.21 -9.98
C LEU A 289 -0.23 -15.93 -10.27
N GLU A 290 0.62 -15.88 -9.24
CA GLU A 290 2.07 -15.74 -9.42
C GLU A 290 2.65 -16.95 -10.20
N VAL A 291 2.21 -18.16 -9.89
CA VAL A 291 2.68 -19.40 -10.57
C VAL A 291 2.25 -19.46 -12.04
N ASN A 292 1.04 -19.01 -12.36
CA ASN A 292 0.50 -19.07 -13.73
C ASN A 292 1.01 -17.94 -14.65
N SER A 293 1.70 -16.93 -14.09
CA SER A 293 2.23 -15.78 -14.84
C SER A 293 3.70 -15.91 -15.24
N SER A 294 4.37 -17.01 -14.88
CA SER A 294 5.73 -17.29 -15.36
C SER A 294 5.70 -17.65 -16.85
N PRO A 295 6.50 -17.00 -17.72
CA PRO A 295 6.49 -17.30 -19.14
C PRO A 295 6.97 -18.72 -19.38
N ALA A 296 6.14 -19.54 -20.05
CA ALA A 296 6.59 -20.76 -20.68
C ALA A 296 7.71 -20.37 -21.66
N VAL A 297 8.90 -20.91 -21.47
CA VAL A 297 10.00 -20.75 -22.41
C VAL A 297 9.62 -21.58 -23.64
N ASP A 298 9.20 -20.90 -24.70
CA ASP A 298 8.98 -21.53 -26.01
C ASP A 298 10.34 -22.02 -26.55
N GLU A 299 10.58 -23.31 -26.41
CA GLU A 299 11.73 -24.00 -26.99
C GLU A 299 11.47 -24.27 -28.48
N LYS A 300 11.53 -23.20 -29.30
CA LYS A 300 11.59 -23.30 -30.76
C LYS A 300 12.48 -22.20 -31.34
N ASP A 301 13.79 -22.46 -31.39
CA ASP A 301 14.58 -22.26 -32.60
C ASP A 301 16.03 -22.72 -32.40
N SER A 302 16.36 -23.89 -32.96
CA SER A 302 17.72 -24.20 -33.37
C SER A 302 17.71 -25.23 -34.49
N SER A 303 17.14 -24.87 -35.64
CA SER A 303 17.46 -25.52 -36.90
C SER A 303 18.31 -24.59 -37.73
N MET A 304 19.63 -24.79 -37.76
CA MET A 304 20.43 -24.64 -38.99
C MET A 304 21.84 -25.23 -38.82
N HIS A 305 22.22 -26.00 -39.83
CA HIS A 305 23.56 -26.46 -40.22
C HIS A 305 24.14 -27.70 -39.52
N ASN A 306 23.96 -28.87 -40.15
CA ASN A 306 25.06 -29.43 -40.93
C ASN A 306 24.61 -30.47 -41.96
N SER A 307 25.14 -30.28 -43.16
CA SER A 307 25.05 -31.12 -44.36
C SER A 307 25.77 -32.46 -44.20
N SER A 308 25.20 -33.55 -44.73
CA SER A 308 25.82 -34.36 -45.79
C SER A 308 25.06 -35.67 -46.08
N LEU A 309 24.96 -35.94 -47.39
CA LEU A 309 24.98 -37.25 -48.06
C LEU A 309 23.77 -38.21 -47.98
N SER A 310 23.05 -38.21 -49.11
CA SER A 310 22.70 -39.38 -49.94
C SER A 310 21.74 -40.44 -49.39
N HIS A 311 20.50 -40.48 -49.90
CA HIS A 311 20.11 -41.40 -50.98
C HIS A 311 18.66 -41.11 -51.41
N CYS A 312 18.49 -41.03 -52.72
CA CYS A 312 17.23 -40.91 -53.44
C CYS A 312 16.62 -42.30 -53.68
N GLU A 313 15.33 -42.31 -54.05
CA GLU A 313 14.49 -43.46 -54.48
C GLU A 313 13.67 -44.11 -53.35
N LYS A 314 12.37 -44.40 -53.47
CA LYS A 314 11.47 -44.51 -54.62
C LYS A 314 10.00 -44.45 -54.17
N SER A 315 9.21 -43.78 -54.98
CA SER A 315 7.83 -44.03 -55.42
C SER A 315 6.79 -44.72 -54.51
N PHE A 316 5.71 -43.95 -54.33
CA PHE A 316 4.32 -44.31 -54.14
C PHE A 316 3.84 -45.44 -55.08
N CYS A 317 3.11 -46.44 -54.55
CA CYS A 317 1.94 -47.02 -55.22
C CYS A 317 1.12 -47.92 -54.27
N ILE A 318 -0.19 -47.69 -54.35
CA ILE A 318 -1.31 -48.33 -53.64
C ILE A 318 -1.57 -49.72 -54.22
N VAL A 319 -1.82 -50.73 -53.37
CA VAL A 319 -2.68 -51.89 -53.72
C VAL A 319 -3.49 -52.34 -52.50
N ASN A 320 -4.81 -52.22 -52.61
CA ASN A 320 -5.83 -52.92 -51.83
C ASN A 320 -5.79 -54.43 -52.10
N THR A 321 -5.92 -55.29 -51.08
CA THR A 321 -7.03 -56.28 -50.97
C THR A 321 -6.98 -57.10 -49.69
N THR A 322 -8.18 -57.30 -49.16
CA THR A 322 -8.63 -58.04 -47.98
C THR A 322 -8.44 -59.56 -48.03
N SER A 323 -8.26 -60.21 -46.86
CA SER A 323 -8.71 -61.59 -46.63
C SER A 323 -9.03 -61.86 -45.14
N THR A 324 -10.29 -62.24 -44.87
CA THR A 324 -10.81 -63.15 -43.80
C THR A 324 -10.43 -62.89 -42.33
N LEU A 325 -11.28 -62.47 -41.38
CA LEU A 325 -12.69 -62.76 -41.02
C LEU A 325 -12.94 -64.20 -40.49
N ILE A 326 -12.90 -64.34 -39.15
CA ILE A 326 -13.61 -65.33 -38.30
C ILE A 326 -14.07 -64.55 -37.06
N GLN A 327 -15.36 -64.16 -36.96
CA GLN A 327 -16.39 -64.67 -36.01
C GLN A 327 -15.94 -64.72 -34.53
N GLN A 328 -16.62 -64.20 -33.50
CA GLN A 328 -18.04 -63.89 -33.30
C GLN A 328 -18.25 -63.03 -32.01
N MET A 329 -19.16 -62.06 -32.10
CA MET A 329 -20.27 -61.72 -31.17
C MET A 329 -19.99 -61.37 -29.69
N LYS A 330 -20.16 -60.09 -29.32
CA LYS A 330 -21.46 -59.50 -28.96
C LYS A 330 -21.45 -57.98 -29.17
#